data_AF-A0A952FCN9-F1
#
_entry.id   AF-A0A952FCN9-F1
#
_cell.length_a   1.000
_cell.length_b   1.000
_cell.length_c   1.000
_cell.angle_alpha   90.00
_cell.angle_beta   90.00
_cell.angle_gamma   90.00
#
_symmetry.space_group_name_H-M   'P 1'
#
loop_
_entity.id
_entity.type
_entity.pdbx_description
1 polymer ?
#
loop_
_entity_poly.entity_id
_entity_poly.type
_entity_poly.pdbx_seq_one_letter_code
_entity_poly.pdbx_strand_id
1 'polypeptide(L)'
;PLGFVIGMSPLLRRAFDPFIQVLKPISPLAWMPLALYTIKDSSISGIFVIFICSVWPMLINTAFGVASVKREWLNVASTLEVNPMRKAFQVILPAAAPTILTGMRISMGIAWLVIVAAEMLVGGTGIGYFVWNEWNNLSLTNVIFAILVIGIVGMLLDLAFAQLQKAVTYVE
;
A
#
# COMPACT_ATOMS: atom_id res chain seq x y z
N PRO A 1 -12.10 -3.91 0.21
CA PRO A 1 -13.17 -4.89 -0.15
C PRO A 1 -12.66 -6.06 -1.00
N LEU A 2 -11.91 -5.83 -2.08
CA LEU A 2 -11.39 -6.91 -2.95
C LEU A 2 -10.47 -7.90 -2.20
N GLY A 3 -9.51 -7.40 -1.41
CA GLY A 3 -8.63 -8.26 -0.61
C GLY A 3 -9.36 -9.11 0.43
N PHE A 4 -10.50 -8.62 0.93
CA PHE A 4 -11.34 -9.35 1.88
C PHE A 4 -12.06 -10.53 1.20
N VAL A 5 -12.59 -10.32 -0.01
CA VAL A 5 -13.24 -11.36 -0.82
C VAL A 5 -12.24 -12.42 -1.29
N ILE A 6 -11.02 -11.99 -1.66
CA ILE A 6 -9.92 -12.91 -2.04
C ILE A 6 -9.48 -13.74 -0.81
N GLY A 7 -9.43 -13.15 0.38
CA GLY A 7 -9.08 -13.85 1.61
C GLY A 7 -10.15 -14.84 2.09
N MET A 8 -11.43 -14.56 1.85
CA MET A 8 -12.54 -15.45 2.23
C MET A 8 -12.61 -16.72 1.38
N SER A 9 -12.06 -16.72 0.16
CA SER A 9 -12.17 -17.86 -0.76
C SER A 9 -10.80 -18.44 -1.13
N PRO A 10 -10.51 -19.71 -0.75
CA PRO A 10 -9.25 -20.36 -1.09
C PRO A 10 -9.05 -20.53 -2.60
N LEU A 11 -10.15 -20.53 -3.37
CA LEU A 11 -10.15 -20.54 -4.84
C LEU A 11 -9.65 -19.23 -5.45
N LEU A 12 -10.16 -18.06 -5.02
CA LEU A 12 -9.62 -16.79 -5.52
C LEU A 12 -8.17 -16.60 -5.09
N ARG A 13 -7.79 -16.99 -3.87
CA ARG A 13 -6.40 -16.88 -3.42
C ARG A 13 -5.44 -17.67 -4.33
N ARG A 14 -5.80 -18.89 -4.72
CA ARG A 14 -5.02 -19.70 -5.69
C ARG A 14 -5.03 -19.11 -7.10
N ALA A 15 -6.14 -18.51 -7.53
CA ALA A 15 -6.24 -17.87 -8.84
C ALA A 15 -5.40 -16.59 -8.93
N PHE A 16 -5.31 -15.82 -7.85
CA PHE A 16 -4.55 -14.57 -7.79
C PHE A 16 -3.06 -14.76 -7.45
N ASP A 17 -2.67 -15.88 -6.84
CA ASP A 17 -1.27 -16.21 -6.52
C ASP A 17 -0.30 -16.07 -7.72
N PRO A 18 -0.59 -16.62 -8.92
CA PRO A 18 0.30 -16.45 -10.07
C PRO A 18 0.41 -14.99 -10.53
N PHE A 19 -0.69 -14.22 -10.52
CA PHE A 19 -0.64 -12.80 -10.84
C PHE A 19 0.23 -12.03 -9.84
N ILE A 20 0.07 -12.33 -8.55
CA ILE A 20 0.87 -11.74 -7.47
C ILE A 20 2.36 -12.05 -7.67
N GLN A 21 2.72 -13.30 -7.99
CA GLN A 21 4.11 -13.70 -8.19
C GLN A 21 4.75 -13.03 -9.42
N VAL A 22 3.96 -12.75 -10.46
CA VAL A 22 4.45 -12.02 -11.65
C VAL A 22 4.55 -10.52 -11.41
N LEU A 23 3.60 -9.92 -10.68
CA LEU A 23 3.55 -8.48 -10.41
C LEU A 23 4.52 -8.04 -9.31
N LYS A 24 4.80 -8.91 -8.33
CA LYS A 24 5.72 -8.62 -7.21
C LYS A 24 7.13 -8.18 -7.63
N PRO A 25 7.80 -8.79 -8.62
CA PRO A 25 9.14 -8.37 -9.06
C PRO A 25 9.14 -7.17 -10.02
N ILE A 26 7.98 -6.79 -10.58
CA ILE A 26 7.94 -5.68 -11.54
C ILE A 26 8.13 -4.37 -10.78
N SER A 27 9.12 -3.58 -11.17
CA SER A 27 9.35 -2.28 -10.55
C SER A 27 8.13 -1.37 -10.79
N PRO A 28 7.66 -0.66 -9.76
CA PRO A 28 6.64 0.38 -9.90
C PRO A 28 6.88 1.37 -11.04
N LEU A 29 8.15 1.74 -11.22
CA LEU A 29 8.57 2.76 -12.18
C LEU A 29 8.41 2.30 -13.64
N ALA A 30 8.42 0.99 -13.91
CA ALA A 30 8.18 0.47 -15.25
C ALA A 30 6.78 0.80 -15.80
N TRP A 31 5.81 1.10 -14.92
CA TRP A 31 4.45 1.48 -15.30
C TRP A 31 4.34 2.95 -15.70
N MET A 32 5.33 3.77 -15.38
CA MET A 32 5.25 5.21 -15.60
C MET A 32 5.16 5.61 -17.07
N PRO A 33 5.99 5.08 -18.01
CA PRO A 33 5.86 5.44 -19.42
C PRO A 33 4.50 5.04 -20.01
N LEU A 34 3.94 3.92 -19.55
CA LEU A 34 2.60 3.47 -19.95
C LEU A 34 1.51 4.41 -19.43
N ALA A 35 1.64 4.89 -18.18
CA ALA A 35 0.73 5.86 -17.61
C ALA A 35 0.78 7.20 -18.36
N LEU A 36 1.99 7.70 -18.64
CA LEU A 36 2.19 8.94 -19.40
C LEU A 36 1.64 8.82 -20.83
N TYR A 37 1.83 7.69 -21.50
CA TYR A 37 1.31 7.45 -22.84
C TYR A 37 -0.22 7.47 -22.90
N THR A 38 -0.88 6.90 -21.88
CA THR A 38 -2.35 6.76 -21.85
C THR A 38 -3.05 8.02 -21.34
N ILE A 39 -2.54 8.61 -20.26
CA ILE A 39 -3.20 9.70 -19.53
C ILE A 39 -2.74 11.08 -20.06
N LYS A 40 -1.53 11.16 -20.65
CA LYS A 40 -0.91 12.39 -21.18
C LYS A 40 -0.79 13.57 -20.20
N ASP A 41 -1.00 13.31 -18.91
CA ASP A 41 -0.88 14.27 -17.82
C ASP A 41 0.15 13.75 -16.81
N SER A 42 1.15 14.57 -16.50
CA SER A 42 2.26 14.27 -15.60
C SER A 42 1.81 13.98 -14.17
N SER A 43 0.90 14.80 -13.63
CA SER A 43 0.44 14.70 -12.25
C SER A 43 -0.44 13.48 -12.06
N ILE A 44 -1.36 13.23 -12.98
CA ILE A 44 -2.30 12.10 -12.90
C ILE A 44 -1.56 10.78 -13.12
N SER A 45 -0.56 10.75 -14.01
CA SER A 45 0.27 9.56 -14.24
C SER A 45 1.05 9.15 -13.00
N GLY A 46 1.60 10.11 -12.24
CA GLY A 46 2.25 9.85 -10.96
C GLY A 46 1.31 9.17 -9.95
N ILE A 47 0.11 9.72 -9.79
CA ILE A 47 -0.93 9.17 -8.89
C ILE A 47 -1.31 7.74 -9.30
N PHE A 48 -1.45 7.48 -10.59
CA PHE A 48 -1.80 6.15 -11.10
C PHE A 48 -0.72 5.10 -10.79
N VAL A 49 0.56 5.45 -10.95
CA VAL A 49 1.68 4.55 -10.61
C VAL A 49 1.70 4.27 -9.10
N ILE A 50 1.55 5.30 -8.27
CA ILE A 50 1.47 5.14 -6.81
C ILE A 50 0.30 4.23 -6.42
N PHE A 51 -0.85 4.40 -7.07
CA PHE A 51 -2.03 3.58 -6.84
C PHE A 51 -1.79 2.11 -7.17
N ILE A 52 -1.33 1.79 -8.38
CA ILE A 52 -1.08 0.40 -8.78
C ILE A 52 -0.10 -0.28 -7.81
N CYS A 53 0.96 0.43 -7.41
CA CYS A 53 2.02 -0.18 -6.61
C CYS A 53 1.68 -0.34 -5.13
N SER A 54 0.79 0.51 -4.60
CA SER A 54 0.28 0.38 -3.23
C SER A 54 -0.88 -0.61 -3.11
N VAL A 55 -1.65 -0.82 -4.19
CA VAL A 55 -2.81 -1.73 -4.19
C VAL A 55 -2.39 -3.19 -4.01
N TRP A 56 -1.33 -3.66 -4.68
CA TRP A 56 -0.95 -5.09 -4.59
C TRP A 56 -0.52 -5.50 -3.17
N PRO A 57 0.43 -4.81 -2.51
CA PRO A 57 0.83 -5.15 -1.15
C PRO A 57 -0.35 -5.05 -0.18
N MET A 58 -1.24 -4.05 -0.35
CA MET A 58 -2.42 -3.89 0.48
C MET A 58 -3.40 -5.07 0.33
N LEU A 59 -3.68 -5.49 -0.91
CA LEU A 59 -4.55 -6.62 -1.21
C LEU A 59 -3.99 -7.92 -0.63
N ILE A 60 -2.69 -8.16 -0.81
CA ILE A 60 -2.02 -9.38 -0.34
C ILE A 60 -2.06 -9.46 1.18
N ASN A 61 -1.64 -8.39 1.87
CA ASN A 61 -1.64 -8.38 3.33
C ASN A 61 -3.05 -8.50 3.91
N THR A 62 -4.06 -7.89 3.26
CA THR A 62 -5.47 -8.04 3.63
C THR A 62 -5.95 -9.48 3.44
N ALA A 63 -5.64 -10.10 2.30
CA ALA A 63 -6.03 -11.48 2.01
C ALA A 63 -5.35 -12.48 2.96
N PHE A 64 -4.08 -12.27 3.27
CA PHE A 64 -3.37 -13.04 4.30
C PHE A 64 -3.99 -12.85 5.68
N GLY A 65 -4.35 -11.61 6.04
CA GLY A 65 -5.00 -11.30 7.31
C GLY A 65 -6.32 -12.04 7.51
N VAL A 66 -7.18 -12.02 6.49
CA VAL A 66 -8.45 -12.74 6.49
C VAL A 66 -8.24 -14.26 6.50
N ALA A 67 -7.26 -14.77 5.75
CA ALA A 67 -6.96 -16.20 5.73
C ALA A 67 -6.31 -16.71 7.04
N SER A 68 -5.72 -15.82 7.84
CA SER A 68 -5.06 -16.15 9.11
C SER A 68 -6.02 -16.18 10.30
N VAL A 69 -7.30 -15.86 10.10
CA VAL A 69 -8.33 -15.95 11.14
C VAL A 69 -8.46 -17.40 11.61
N LYS A 70 -8.37 -17.62 12.93
CA LYS A 70 -8.41 -18.96 13.54
C LYS A 70 -9.68 -19.70 13.13
N ARG A 71 -9.52 -20.96 12.73
CA ARG A 71 -10.65 -21.84 12.35
C ARG A 71 -11.66 -22.01 13.48
N GLU A 72 -11.23 -21.97 14.74
CA GLU A 72 -12.10 -22.00 15.93
C GLU A 72 -13.14 -20.88 15.93
N TRP A 73 -12.74 -19.65 15.60
CA TRP A 73 -13.63 -18.49 15.56
C TRP A 73 -14.66 -18.63 14.42
N LEU A 74 -14.21 -19.19 13.29
CA LEU A 74 -15.08 -19.49 12.15
C LEU A 74 -16.06 -20.62 12.44
N ASN A 75 -15.66 -21.62 13.23
CA ASN A 75 -16.48 -22.75 13.64
C ASN A 75 -17.54 -22.32 14.66
N VAL A 76 -17.18 -21.54 15.69
CA VAL A 76 -18.14 -21.00 16.68
C VAL A 76 -19.20 -20.14 16.00
N ALA A 77 -18.81 -19.27 15.07
CA ALA A 77 -19.75 -18.48 14.28
C ALA A 77 -20.64 -19.33 13.36
N SER A 78 -20.17 -20.51 12.94
CA SER A 78 -20.97 -21.46 12.14
C SER A 78 -21.99 -22.19 13.00
N THR A 79 -21.64 -22.57 14.23
CA THR A 79 -22.54 -23.22 15.19
C THR A 79 -23.68 -22.29 15.62
N LEU A 80 -23.41 -20.99 15.65
CA LEU A 80 -24.39 -19.94 15.97
C LEU A 80 -25.25 -19.52 14.76
N GLU A 81 -25.14 -20.20 13.61
CA GLU A 81 -25.86 -19.89 12.35
C GLU A 81 -25.84 -18.41 11.96
N VAL A 82 -24.73 -17.72 12.25
CA VAL A 82 -24.62 -16.29 12.00
C VAL A 82 -24.56 -16.05 10.49
N ASN A 83 -25.45 -15.18 10.00
CA ASN A 83 -25.50 -14.76 8.59
C ASN A 83 -24.08 -14.39 8.07
N PRO A 84 -23.65 -14.86 6.88
CA PRO A 84 -22.32 -14.61 6.31
C PRO A 84 -21.90 -13.13 6.32
N MET A 85 -22.83 -12.19 6.16
CA MET A 85 -22.52 -10.75 6.25
C MET A 85 -22.18 -10.31 7.68
N ARG A 86 -22.92 -10.79 8.69
CA ARG A 86 -22.58 -10.53 10.09
C ARG A 86 -21.26 -11.20 10.49
N LYS A 87 -21.02 -12.43 10.03
CA LYS A 87 -19.76 -13.14 10.23
C LYS A 87 -18.56 -12.36 9.67
N ALA A 88 -18.72 -11.78 8.48
CA ALA A 88 -17.70 -10.94 7.85
C ALA A 88 -17.35 -9.70 8.69
N PHE A 89 -18.35 -8.91 9.11
CA PHE A 89 -18.10 -7.65 9.82
C PHE A 89 -17.82 -7.80 11.31
N GLN A 90 -18.38 -8.81 11.99
CA GLN A 90 -18.30 -8.94 13.45
C GLN A 90 -17.23 -9.93 13.93
N VAL A 91 -16.79 -10.85 13.08
CA VAL A 91 -15.80 -11.87 13.46
C VAL A 91 -14.53 -11.73 12.64
N ILE A 92 -14.66 -11.73 11.31
CA ILE A 92 -13.50 -11.76 10.40
C ILE A 92 -12.82 -10.39 10.35
N LEU A 93 -13.58 -9.30 10.19
CA LEU A 93 -13.03 -7.94 10.09
C LEU A 93 -12.24 -7.52 11.35
N PRO A 94 -12.76 -7.66 12.59
CA PRO A 94 -11.97 -7.31 13.78
C PRO A 94 -10.76 -8.23 13.97
N ALA A 95 -10.88 -9.53 13.69
CA ALA A 95 -9.75 -10.46 13.79
C ALA A 95 -8.65 -10.17 12.75
N ALA A 96 -9.02 -9.70 11.55
CA ALA A 96 -8.09 -9.34 10.49
C ALA A 96 -7.65 -7.87 10.54
N ALA A 97 -8.26 -7.01 11.35
CA ALA A 97 -7.93 -5.58 11.42
C ALA A 97 -6.43 -5.30 11.67
N PRO A 98 -5.73 -5.99 12.60
CA PRO A 98 -4.30 -5.72 12.85
C PRO A 98 -3.40 -6.01 11.64
N THR A 99 -3.73 -7.05 10.87
CA THR A 99 -2.97 -7.45 9.68
C THR A 99 -3.30 -6.55 8.49
N ILE A 100 -4.55 -6.12 8.34
CA ILE A 100 -4.96 -5.11 7.35
C ILE A 100 -4.22 -3.79 7.61
N LEU A 101 -4.15 -3.33 8.87
CA LEU A 101 -3.43 -2.12 9.25
C LEU A 101 -1.92 -2.22 8.97
N THR A 102 -1.33 -3.38 9.27
CA THR A 102 0.07 -3.66 8.90
C THR A 102 0.27 -3.57 7.39
N GLY A 103 -0.65 -4.13 6.61
CA GLY A 103 -0.66 -4.03 5.15
C GLY A 103 -0.77 -2.60 4.64
N MET A 104 -1.64 -1.79 5.25
CA MET A 104 -1.76 -0.36 4.94
C MET A 104 -0.45 0.38 5.21
N ARG A 105 0.19 0.14 6.35
CA ARG A 105 1.47 0.77 6.70
C ARG A 105 2.57 0.44 5.70
N ILE A 106 2.71 -0.83 5.32
CA ILE A 106 3.70 -1.25 4.31
C ILE A 106 3.41 -0.56 2.98
N SER A 107 2.15 -0.54 2.56
CA SER A 107 1.75 0.06 1.28
C SER A 107 1.98 1.57 1.26
N MET A 108 1.82 2.25 2.40
CA MET A 108 2.10 3.68 2.54
C MET A 108 3.61 3.99 2.42
N GLY A 109 4.46 3.17 3.05
CA GLY A 109 5.91 3.32 2.93
C GLY A 109 6.40 3.13 1.49
N ILE A 110 5.84 2.15 0.78
CA ILE A 110 6.11 1.94 -0.65
C ILE A 110 5.59 3.12 -1.47
N ALA A 111 4.37 3.59 -1.19
CA ALA A 111 3.79 4.73 -1.87
C ALA A 111 4.72 5.95 -1.76
N TRP A 112 5.16 6.31 -0.55
CA TRP A 112 6.07 7.43 -0.29
C TRP A 112 7.35 7.36 -1.13
N LEU A 113 8.02 6.20 -1.14
CA LEU A 113 9.23 5.99 -1.94
C LEU A 113 8.97 6.17 -3.44
N VAL A 114 7.83 5.66 -3.91
CA VAL A 114 7.43 5.76 -5.32
C VAL A 114 7.03 7.19 -5.69
N ILE A 115 6.41 7.98 -4.80
CA ILE A 115 6.07 9.39 -5.07
C ILE A 115 7.33 10.17 -5.42
N VAL A 116 8.35 10.08 -4.56
CA VAL A 116 9.60 10.83 -4.74
C VAL A 116 10.27 10.43 -6.06
N ALA A 117 10.40 9.13 -6.33
CA ALA A 117 10.97 8.65 -7.58
C ALA A 117 10.14 9.05 -8.81
N ALA A 118 8.81 9.13 -8.66
CA ALA A 118 7.93 9.53 -9.74
C ALA A 118 8.07 11.02 -10.08
N GLU A 119 8.12 11.88 -9.07
CA GLU A 119 8.35 13.31 -9.23
C GLU A 119 9.73 13.60 -9.86
N MET A 120 10.74 12.80 -9.57
CA MET A 120 12.07 12.91 -10.18
C MET A 120 12.03 12.68 -11.70
N LEU A 121 11.24 11.71 -12.16
CA LEU A 121 11.22 11.28 -13.57
C LEU A 121 10.32 12.14 -14.46
N VAL A 122 9.16 12.53 -13.95
CA VAL A 122 8.14 13.24 -14.74
C VAL A 122 8.49 14.72 -14.92
N GLY A 123 9.14 15.31 -13.91
CA GLY A 123 9.51 16.71 -13.91
C GLY A 123 8.32 17.67 -13.76
N GLY A 124 8.63 18.90 -13.32
CA GLY A 124 7.65 19.99 -13.17
C GLY A 124 7.54 20.50 -11.74
N THR A 125 6.89 19.73 -10.86
CA THR A 125 6.62 20.13 -9.45
C THR A 125 6.82 18.95 -8.51
N GLY A 126 7.46 19.17 -7.37
CA GLY A 126 7.64 18.14 -6.34
C GLY A 126 9.01 18.21 -5.66
N ILE A 127 9.12 17.51 -4.52
CA ILE A 127 10.38 17.41 -3.78
C ILE A 127 11.36 16.53 -4.58
N GLY A 128 10.86 15.51 -5.28
CA GLY A 128 11.68 14.68 -6.17
C GLY A 128 12.26 15.49 -7.33
N TYR A 129 11.44 16.33 -7.97
CA TYR A 129 11.92 17.20 -9.04
C TYR A 129 12.97 18.22 -8.53
N PHE A 130 12.78 18.77 -7.33
CA PHE A 130 13.75 19.69 -6.72
C PHE A 130 15.13 19.03 -6.54
N VAL A 131 15.18 17.79 -6.02
CA VAL A 131 16.45 17.02 -5.91
C VAL A 131 17.12 16.88 -7.28
N TRP A 132 16.35 16.54 -8.31
CA TRP A 132 16.86 16.36 -9.66
C TRP A 132 17.40 17.66 -10.28
N ASN A 133 16.69 18.78 -10.06
CA ASN A 133 17.10 20.08 -10.55
C ASN A 133 18.38 20.58 -9.86
N GLU A 134 18.49 20.42 -8.54
CA GLU A 134 19.68 20.82 -7.78
C GLU A 134 20.90 19.95 -8.10
N TRP A 135 20.68 18.68 -8.42
CA TRP A 135 21.72 17.81 -8.96
C TRP A 135 22.26 18.35 -10.29
N ASN A 136 21.37 18.77 -11.20
CA ASN A 136 21.77 19.34 -12.48
C ASN A 136 22.48 20.72 -12.34
N ASN A 137 22.15 21.48 -11.29
CA ASN A 137 22.82 22.73 -10.94
C ASN A 137 24.17 22.53 -10.20
N LEU A 138 24.60 21.28 -9.96
CA LEU A 138 25.80 20.92 -9.18
C LEU A 138 25.80 21.48 -7.73
N SER A 139 24.64 21.84 -7.19
CA SER A 139 24.49 22.34 -5.83
C SER A 139 24.32 21.18 -4.84
N LEU A 140 25.43 20.55 -4.46
CA LEU A 140 25.42 19.42 -3.51
C LEU A 140 24.80 19.79 -2.16
N THR A 141 24.96 21.03 -1.71
CA THR A 141 24.36 21.53 -0.46
C THR A 141 22.85 21.42 -0.48
N ASN A 142 22.21 21.82 -1.58
CA ASN A 142 20.75 21.78 -1.72
C ASN A 142 20.23 20.35 -1.90
N VAL A 143 20.98 19.49 -2.58
CA VAL A 143 20.65 18.06 -2.72
C VAL A 143 20.64 17.37 -1.35
N ILE A 144 21.66 17.61 -0.51
CA ILE A 144 21.72 17.04 0.85
C ILE A 144 20.55 17.54 1.71
N PHE A 145 20.23 18.83 1.62
CA PHE A 145 19.07 19.40 2.32
C PHE A 145 17.76 18.73 1.89
N ALA A 146 17.56 18.54 0.58
CA ALA A 146 16.36 17.90 0.05
C ALA A 146 16.24 16.43 0.50
N ILE A 147 17.33 15.67 0.52
CA ILE A 147 17.36 14.30 1.06
C ILE A 147 16.97 14.28 2.54
N LEU A 148 17.46 15.23 3.33
CA LEU A 148 17.08 15.40 4.73
C LEU A 148 15.59 15.67 4.89
N VAL A 149 15.03 16.58 4.08
CA VAL A 149 13.59 16.89 4.09
C VAL A 149 12.75 15.66 3.74
N ILE A 150 13.13 14.91 2.70
CA ILE A 150 12.44 13.65 2.32
C ILE A 150 12.46 12.65 3.48
N GLY A 151 13.60 12.51 4.16
CA GLY A 151 13.74 11.61 5.31
C GLY A 151 12.86 12.01 6.48
N ILE A 152 12.84 13.30 6.84
CA ILE A 152 12.02 13.83 7.94
C ILE A 152 10.53 13.69 7.65
N VAL A 153 10.10 14.07 6.44
CA VAL A 153 8.68 13.95 6.06
C VAL A 153 8.25 12.48 6.01
N GLY A 154 9.09 11.59 5.46
CA GLY A 154 8.84 10.16 5.48
C GLY A 154 8.70 9.60 6.90
N MET A 155 9.57 10.03 7.82
CA MET A 155 9.50 9.63 9.23
C MET A 155 8.23 10.14 9.92
N LEU A 156 7.85 11.41 9.68
CA LEU A 156 6.62 11.98 10.23
C LEU A 156 5.37 11.27 9.72
N LEU A 157 5.34 10.93 8.43
CA LEU A 157 4.25 10.14 7.85
C LEU A 157 4.17 8.75 8.47
N ASP A 158 5.29 8.03 8.61
CA ASP A 158 5.28 6.71 9.25
C ASP A 158 4.83 6.79 10.72
N LEU A 159 5.27 7.81 11.48
CA LEU A 159 4.86 8.03 12.86
C LEU A 159 3.37 8.33 12.99
N ALA A 160 2.82 9.20 12.15
CA ALA A 160 1.40 9.53 12.15
C ALA A 160 0.54 8.29 11.87
N PHE A 161 0.95 7.46 10.89
CA PHE A 161 0.28 6.20 10.59
C PHE A 161 0.46 5.15 11.69
N ALA A 162 1.63 5.09 12.33
CA ALA A 162 1.85 4.20 13.46
C ALA A 162 0.97 4.57 14.68
N GLN A 163 0.75 5.86 14.93
CA GLN A 163 -0.19 6.32 15.94
C GLN A 163 -1.64 5.98 15.59
N LEU A 164 -2.06 6.20 14.34
CA LEU A 164 -3.37 5.77 13.86
C LEU A 164 -3.55 4.26 13.99
N GLN A 165 -2.53 3.48 13.66
CA GLN A 165 -2.55 2.02 13.81
C GLN A 165 -2.73 1.61 15.28
N LYS A 166 -2.05 2.28 16.23
CA LYS A 166 -2.23 2.03 17.67
C LYS A 166 -3.62 2.43 18.17
N ALA A 167 -4.21 3.51 17.64
CA ALA A 167 -5.55 3.94 18.03
C ALA A 167 -6.65 2.98 17.55
N VAL A 168 -6.47 2.37 16.37
CA VAL A 168 -7.44 1.41 15.80
C VAL A 168 -7.21 -0.01 16.31
N THR A 169 -5.96 -0.38 16.59
CA THR A 169 -5.62 -1.65 17.24
C THR A 169 -5.81 -1.46 18.74
N TYR A 170 -7.07 -1.47 19.20
CA TYR A 170 -7.35 -1.62 20.62
C TYR A 170 -6.80 -3.00 21.04
N VAL A 171 -5.61 -2.99 21.62
CA VAL A 171 -4.99 -4.14 22.26
C VAL A 171 -5.66 -4.23 23.63
N GLU A 172 -6.32 -5.35 23.90
CA GLU A 172 -6.71 -5.73 25.27
C GLU A 172 -5.48 -5.77 26.19
#